data_AF-A0A2E6ADY5-F1
#
_entry.id   AF-A0A2E6ADY5-F1
#
_cell.length_a   1.000
_cell.length_b   1.000
_cell.length_c   1.000
_cell.angle_alpha   90.00
_cell.angle_beta   90.00
_cell.angle_gamma   90.00
#
_symmetry.space_group_name_H-M   'P 1'
#
loop_
_entity.id
_entity.type
_entity.pdbx_description
1 polymer ?
#
loop_
_entity_poly.entity_id
_entity_poly.type
_entity_poly.pdbx_seq_one_letter_code
_entity_poly.pdbx_strand_id
1 'polypeptide(L)'
;MGQTHRYPSLSRLPRTGLSLLEIIVALAVLAGSAVVLSQMIDIGSRHAERAAQIAEAQTVAHNLLHELLIQERPLTTNETPEPIDLWSPYDYTVLVEPVGIGQLLSVTVEIYRRQDATPEAMLEPLVQPVGERSGVDRLDRVADFRLTRWMRRPRATDETTLSDETDSLFWTQSELIQ
;
A
#
# COMPACT_ATOMS: atom_id res chain seq x y z
N MET A 1 12.47 -80.57 50.13
CA MET A 1 11.26 -79.94 49.55
C MET A 1 11.68 -78.64 48.87
N GLY A 2 11.91 -78.66 47.56
CA GLY A 2 12.37 -77.50 46.79
C GLY A 2 11.27 -77.01 45.85
N GLN A 3 10.77 -75.79 46.09
CA GLN A 3 9.85 -75.11 45.19
C GLN A 3 10.65 -74.54 44.01
N THR A 4 10.32 -74.96 42.79
CA THR A 4 10.84 -74.34 41.56
C THR A 4 9.92 -73.19 41.17
N HIS A 5 10.36 -71.97 41.47
CA HIS A 5 9.70 -70.74 41.06
C HIS A 5 9.82 -70.62 39.52
N ARG A 6 8.73 -70.90 38.80
CA ARG A 6 8.63 -70.60 37.36
C ARG A 6 8.58 -69.08 37.20
N TYR A 7 9.61 -68.50 36.59
CA TYR A 7 9.55 -67.13 36.10
C TYR A 7 8.54 -67.06 34.95
N PRO A 8 7.61 -66.10 34.93
CA PRO A 8 6.75 -65.87 33.79
C PRO A 8 7.62 -65.44 32.60
N SER A 9 7.60 -66.23 31.53
CA SER A 9 8.20 -65.86 30.26
C SER A 9 7.54 -64.58 29.76
N LEU A 10 8.31 -63.51 29.59
CA LEU A 10 7.87 -62.28 28.93
C LEU A 10 7.38 -62.64 27.52
N SER A 11 6.07 -62.71 27.35
CA SER A 11 5.42 -62.89 26.07
C SER A 11 5.89 -61.77 25.14
N ARG A 12 6.54 -62.13 24.03
CA ARG A 12 6.86 -61.17 22.97
C ARG A 12 5.56 -60.50 22.54
N LEU A 13 5.47 -59.18 22.71
CA LEU A 13 4.41 -58.39 22.10
C LEU A 13 4.42 -58.69 20.60
N PRO A 14 3.27 -59.04 19.99
CA PRO A 14 3.23 -59.26 18.55
C PRO A 14 3.68 -57.97 17.87
N ARG A 15 4.72 -58.08 17.03
CA ARG A 15 5.09 -57.02 16.09
C ARG A 15 4.03 -57.01 14.99
N THR A 16 2.91 -56.37 15.26
CA THR A 16 1.88 -56.07 14.26
C THR A 16 2.44 -54.99 13.34
N GLY A 17 2.85 -55.40 12.13
CA GLY A 17 3.04 -54.45 11.04
C GLY A 17 1.69 -53.86 10.64
N LEU A 18 1.71 -52.64 10.08
CA LEU A 18 0.52 -52.03 9.48
C LEU A 18 -0.06 -52.99 8.44
N SER A 19 -1.38 -53.19 8.49
CA SER A 19 -2.05 -53.99 7.47
C SER A 19 -1.97 -53.27 6.10
N LEU A 20 -1.89 -54.03 5.00
CA LEU A 20 -1.92 -53.46 3.64
C LEU A 20 -3.16 -52.56 3.45
N LEU A 21 -4.31 -53.00 3.97
CA LEU A 21 -5.56 -52.24 3.90
C LEU A 21 -5.42 -50.91 4.64
N GLU A 22 -4.79 -50.92 5.82
CA GLU A 22 -4.58 -49.74 6.65
C GLU A 22 -3.70 -48.71 5.94
N ILE A 23 -2.65 -49.17 5.25
CA ILE A 23 -1.80 -48.29 4.44
C ILE A 23 -2.61 -47.67 3.28
N ILE A 24 -3.42 -48.47 2.58
CA ILE A 24 -4.25 -47.96 1.47
C ILE A 24 -5.26 -46.93 1.98
N VAL A 25 -5.91 -47.19 3.11
CA VAL A 25 -6.86 -46.24 3.72
C VAL A 25 -6.15 -44.97 4.18
N ALA A 26 -4.99 -45.10 4.83
CA ALA A 26 -4.20 -43.95 5.27
C ALA A 26 -3.76 -43.09 4.06
N LEU A 27 -3.31 -43.72 2.98
CA LEU A 27 -2.94 -43.02 1.74
C LEU A 27 -4.15 -42.35 1.09
N ALA A 28 -5.33 -42.97 1.11
CA ALA A 28 -6.54 -42.36 0.57
C ALA A 28 -6.94 -41.10 1.37
N VAL A 29 -6.92 -41.15 2.70
CA VAL A 29 -7.19 -39.99 3.56
C VAL A 29 -6.13 -38.92 3.39
N LEU A 30 -4.86 -39.30 3.30
CA LEU A 30 -3.74 -38.39 3.07
C LEU A 30 -3.91 -37.66 1.73
N ALA A 31 -4.16 -38.40 0.64
CA ALA A 31 -4.36 -37.82 -0.68
C ALA A 31 -5.57 -36.88 -0.70
N GLY A 32 -6.69 -37.28 -0.08
CA GLY A 32 -7.87 -36.44 0.04
C GLY A 32 -7.59 -35.14 0.83
N SER A 33 -6.88 -35.24 1.95
CA SER A 33 -6.53 -34.08 2.78
C SER A 33 -5.55 -33.14 2.07
N ALA A 34 -4.59 -33.70 1.32
CA ALA A 34 -3.61 -32.92 0.56
C ALA A 34 -4.28 -32.06 -0.52
N VAL A 35 -5.27 -32.60 -1.24
CA VAL A 35 -6.04 -31.85 -2.25
C VAL A 35 -6.75 -30.65 -1.63
N VAL A 36 -7.41 -30.85 -0.48
CA VAL A 36 -8.10 -29.77 0.24
C VAL A 36 -7.10 -28.71 0.73
N LEU A 37 -5.95 -29.15 1.26
CA LEU A 37 -4.91 -28.23 1.73
C LEU A 37 -4.34 -27.38 0.59
N SER A 38 -4.10 -27.96 -0.59
CA SER A 38 -3.63 -27.20 -1.76
C SER A 38 -4.60 -26.08 -2.14
N GLN A 39 -5.89 -26.35 -2.15
CA GLN A 39 -6.90 -25.31 -2.43
C GLN A 39 -6.89 -24.20 -1.38
N MET A 40 -6.72 -24.56 -0.10
CA MET A 40 -6.63 -23.58 0.99
C MET A 40 -5.39 -22.71 0.89
N ILE A 41 -4.24 -23.27 0.50
CA ILE A 41 -3.00 -22.52 0.26
C ILE A 41 -3.21 -21.50 -0.85
N ASP A 42 -3.84 -21.89 -1.96
CA ASP A 42 -4.10 -21.00 -3.09
C ASP A 42 -5.02 -19.83 -2.70
N ILE A 43 -6.08 -20.12 -1.93
CA ILE A 43 -6.99 -19.10 -1.39
C ILE A 43 -6.23 -18.17 -0.44
N GLY A 44 -5.47 -18.73 0.49
CA GLY A 44 -4.67 -17.98 1.45
C GLY A 44 -3.68 -17.03 0.77
N SER A 45 -2.98 -17.50 -0.26
CA SER A 45 -2.04 -16.69 -1.04
C SER A 45 -2.72 -15.50 -1.69
N ARG A 46 -3.86 -15.71 -2.36
CA ARG A 46 -4.61 -14.61 -3.00
C ARG A 46 -5.10 -13.57 -1.99
N HIS A 47 -5.56 -14.02 -0.82
CA HIS A 47 -5.99 -13.09 0.22
C HIS A 47 -4.83 -12.33 0.85
N ALA A 48 -3.70 -12.99 1.08
CA ALA A 48 -2.49 -12.34 1.60
C ALA A 48 -1.99 -11.27 0.62
N GLU A 49 -1.97 -11.58 -0.68
CA GLU A 49 -1.57 -10.62 -1.70
C GLU A 49 -2.52 -9.41 -1.75
N ARG A 50 -3.84 -9.64 -1.73
CA ARG A 50 -4.82 -8.55 -1.70
C ARG A 50 -4.69 -7.68 -0.44
N ALA A 51 -4.46 -8.30 0.71
CA ALA A 51 -4.24 -7.58 1.97
C ALA A 51 -2.98 -6.72 1.93
N ALA A 52 -1.90 -7.25 1.34
CA ALA A 52 -0.66 -6.50 1.14
C ALA A 52 -0.87 -5.28 0.23
N GLN A 53 -1.59 -5.45 -0.89
CA GLN A 53 -1.92 -4.36 -1.81
C GLN A 53 -2.73 -3.25 -1.13
N ILE A 54 -3.73 -3.60 -0.32
CA ILE A 54 -4.53 -2.61 0.43
C ILE A 54 -3.66 -1.89 1.48
N ALA A 55 -2.82 -2.63 2.21
CA ALA A 55 -1.94 -2.03 3.23
C ALA A 55 -0.93 -1.05 2.63
N GLU A 56 -0.42 -1.36 1.44
CA GLU A 56 0.46 -0.47 0.69
C GLU A 56 -0.30 0.79 0.24
N ALA A 57 -1.46 0.63 -0.42
CA ALA A 57 -2.30 1.77 -0.83
C ALA A 57 -2.71 2.66 0.35
N GLN A 58 -2.99 2.06 1.50
CA GLN A 58 -3.27 2.78 2.75
C GLN A 58 -2.06 3.60 3.20
N THR A 59 -0.86 3.02 3.19
CA THR A 59 0.38 3.71 3.58
C THR A 59 0.62 4.92 2.66
N VAL A 60 0.47 4.71 1.36
CA VAL A 60 0.59 5.75 0.33
C VAL A 60 -0.43 6.88 0.56
N ALA A 61 -1.69 6.55 0.82
CA ALA A 61 -2.73 7.54 1.10
C ALA A 61 -2.41 8.40 2.34
N HIS A 62 -1.87 7.78 3.40
CA HIS A 62 -1.47 8.53 4.60
C HIS A 62 -0.30 9.47 4.33
N ASN A 63 0.69 9.03 3.56
CA ASN A 63 1.84 9.86 3.20
C ASN A 63 1.40 11.07 2.37
N LEU A 64 0.60 10.84 1.32
CA LEU A 64 0.10 11.92 0.47
C LEU A 64 -0.77 12.91 1.27
N LEU A 65 -1.63 12.40 2.15
CA LEU A 65 -2.43 13.24 3.03
C LEU A 65 -1.54 14.09 3.96
N HIS A 66 -0.42 13.56 4.47
CA HIS A 66 0.52 14.34 5.26
C HIS A 66 1.21 15.42 4.42
N GLU A 67 1.63 15.12 3.18
CA GLU A 67 2.20 16.10 2.23
C GLU A 67 1.23 17.26 1.98
N LEU A 68 -0.06 16.95 1.80
CA LEU A 68 -1.13 17.93 1.64
C LEU A 68 -1.34 18.79 2.91
N LEU A 69 -1.20 18.19 4.09
CA LEU A 69 -1.36 18.90 5.37
C LEU A 69 -0.20 19.88 5.66
N ILE A 70 1.02 19.52 5.27
CA ILE A 70 2.20 20.38 5.42
C ILE A 70 2.38 21.36 4.25
N GLN A 71 1.44 21.37 3.30
CA GLN A 71 1.46 22.22 2.10
C GLN A 71 2.67 21.99 1.18
N GLU A 72 3.30 20.82 1.25
CA GLU A 72 4.31 20.42 0.25
C GLU A 72 3.67 20.17 -1.13
N ARG A 73 2.38 19.80 -1.13
CA ARG A 73 1.53 19.77 -2.33
C ARG A 73 0.34 20.72 -2.19
N PRO A 74 -0.12 21.33 -3.29
CA PRO A 74 -1.28 22.22 -3.27
C PRO A 74 -2.56 21.46 -2.91
N LEU A 75 -3.36 22.03 -2.01
CA LEU A 75 -4.69 21.52 -1.63
C LEU A 75 -5.74 21.88 -2.69
N THR A 76 -5.62 21.28 -3.86
CA THR A 76 -6.54 21.51 -4.99
C THR A 76 -7.23 20.21 -5.35
N THR A 77 -8.53 20.30 -5.66
CA THR A 77 -9.29 19.16 -6.18
C THR A 77 -8.81 18.80 -7.58
N ASN A 78 -8.52 17.53 -7.83
CA ASN A 78 -8.17 16.99 -9.14
C ASN A 78 -9.15 15.88 -9.55
N GLU A 79 -9.78 16.06 -10.71
CA GLU A 79 -10.74 15.10 -11.28
C GLU A 79 -10.04 13.95 -12.02
N THR A 80 -8.81 14.18 -12.48
CA THR A 80 -8.01 13.20 -13.21
C THR A 80 -6.94 12.60 -12.31
N PRO A 81 -6.80 11.25 -12.26
CA PRO A 81 -5.77 10.63 -11.44
C PRO A 81 -4.37 10.93 -11.96
N GLU A 82 -3.53 11.44 -11.06
CA GLU A 82 -2.16 11.85 -11.30
C GLU A 82 -1.17 10.86 -10.70
N PRO A 83 0.03 10.68 -11.28
CA PRO A 83 1.07 9.86 -10.67
C PRO A 83 1.54 10.50 -9.35
N ILE A 84 1.69 9.69 -8.29
CA ILE A 84 2.24 10.17 -7.02
C ILE A 84 3.71 10.58 -7.20
N ASP A 85 4.49 9.66 -7.77
CA ASP A 85 5.87 9.85 -8.18
C ASP A 85 6.20 8.85 -9.31
N LEU A 86 7.46 8.85 -9.76
CA LEU A 86 7.94 8.01 -10.86
C LEU A 86 8.12 6.53 -10.48
N TRP A 87 8.38 6.25 -9.20
CA TRP A 87 8.72 4.93 -8.68
C TRP A 87 7.56 4.25 -7.94
N SER A 88 6.45 4.96 -7.76
CA SER A 88 5.23 4.46 -7.15
C SER A 88 4.33 3.86 -8.23
N PRO A 89 3.81 2.64 -8.00
CA PRO A 89 2.85 2.02 -8.91
C PRO A 89 1.43 2.59 -8.72
N TYR A 90 1.27 3.71 -8.02
CA TYR A 90 -0.01 4.30 -7.68
C TYR A 90 -0.22 5.68 -8.32
N ASP A 91 -1.46 5.91 -8.75
CA ASP A 91 -2.01 7.19 -9.12
C ASP A 91 -2.98 7.65 -8.02
N TYR A 92 -3.23 8.95 -7.92
CA TYR A 92 -4.11 9.52 -6.89
C TYR A 92 -5.05 10.60 -7.42
N THR A 93 -6.19 10.73 -6.77
CA THR A 93 -7.07 11.91 -6.85
C THR A 93 -7.32 12.48 -5.47
N VAL A 94 -7.57 13.79 -5.42
CA VAL A 94 -7.88 14.56 -4.22
C VAL A 94 -9.18 15.30 -4.49
N LEU A 95 -10.12 15.16 -3.58
CA LEU A 95 -11.38 15.88 -3.56
C LEU A 95 -11.43 16.70 -2.27
N VAL A 96 -11.46 18.02 -2.43
CA VAL A 96 -11.53 18.98 -1.32
C VAL A 96 -12.90 19.64 -1.31
N GLU A 97 -13.67 19.39 -0.26
CA GLU A 97 -15.02 19.93 -0.09
C GLU A 97 -15.15 20.76 1.19
N PRO A 98 -15.79 21.93 1.17
CA PRO A 98 -16.08 22.67 2.38
C PRO A 98 -17.16 21.95 3.18
N VAL A 99 -16.90 21.71 4.47
CA VAL A 99 -17.91 21.23 5.40
C VAL A 99 -18.60 22.47 5.95
N GLY A 100 -19.93 22.58 5.82
CA GLY A 100 -20.73 23.78 6.16
C GLY A 100 -20.71 24.23 7.63
N ILE A 101 -19.74 23.76 8.42
CA ILE A 101 -19.52 24.08 9.82
C ILE A 101 -18.12 24.72 9.95
N GLY A 102 -18.06 26.05 10.03
CA GLY A 102 -16.85 26.81 10.33
C GLY A 102 -15.82 26.85 9.19
N GLN A 103 -14.54 26.70 9.54
CA GLN A 103 -13.40 26.71 8.59
C GLN A 103 -12.91 25.27 8.29
N LEU A 104 -13.83 24.30 8.19
CA LEU A 104 -13.46 22.90 8.03
C LEU A 104 -13.60 22.46 6.57
N LEU A 105 -12.62 21.72 6.09
CA LEU A 105 -12.56 21.10 4.77
C LEU A 105 -12.55 19.57 4.97
N SER A 106 -13.29 18.87 4.12
CA SER A 106 -13.20 17.43 3.93
C SER A 106 -12.24 17.19 2.77
N VAL A 107 -11.11 16.57 3.06
CA VAL A 107 -10.15 16.15 2.03
C VAL A 107 -10.26 14.65 1.89
N THR A 108 -10.64 14.21 0.71
CA THR A 108 -10.69 12.81 0.32
C THR A 108 -9.58 12.53 -0.66
N VAL A 109 -8.76 11.54 -0.34
CA VAL A 109 -7.73 11.00 -1.22
C VAL A 109 -8.21 9.64 -1.71
N GLU A 110 -8.22 9.43 -3.02
CA GLU A 110 -8.45 8.13 -3.63
C GLU A 110 -7.18 7.65 -4.33
N ILE A 111 -6.84 6.38 -4.12
CA ILE A 111 -5.62 5.75 -4.65
C ILE A 111 -6.02 4.67 -5.66
N TYR A 112 -5.33 4.67 -6.80
CA TYR A 112 -5.55 3.73 -7.89
C TYR A 112 -4.22 3.07 -8.27
N ARG A 113 -4.21 1.75 -8.41
CA ARG A 113 -3.04 1.05 -8.92
C ARG A 113 -2.91 1.25 -10.43
N ARG A 114 -1.72 1.65 -10.84
CA ARG A 114 -1.31 1.79 -12.24
C ARG A 114 -1.03 0.40 -12.82
N GLN A 115 -1.76 0.01 -13.86
CA GLN A 115 -1.67 -1.31 -14.48
C GLN A 115 -0.39 -1.51 -15.32
N ASP A 116 0.20 -0.40 -15.78
CA ASP A 116 1.45 -0.33 -16.56
C ASP A 116 2.71 -0.15 -15.69
N ALA A 117 2.60 -0.32 -14.37
CA ALA A 117 3.73 -0.21 -13.44
C ALA A 117 4.62 -1.47 -13.44
N THR A 118 5.19 -1.81 -14.60
CA THR A 118 6.30 -2.78 -14.65
C THR A 118 7.62 -2.08 -14.32
N PRO A 119 8.57 -2.75 -13.66
CA PRO A 119 9.87 -2.15 -13.33
C PRO A 119 10.60 -1.56 -14.54
N GLU A 120 10.44 -2.17 -15.72
CA GLU A 120 11.00 -1.69 -16.98
C GLU A 120 10.29 -0.42 -17.49
N ALA A 121 8.96 -0.36 -17.44
CA ALA A 121 8.20 0.82 -17.84
C ALA A 121 8.38 2.02 -16.88
N MET A 122 8.74 1.75 -15.63
CA MET A 122 9.04 2.78 -14.61
C MET A 122 10.47 3.35 -14.74
N LEU A 123 11.36 2.65 -15.45
CA LEU A 123 12.75 3.08 -15.71
C LEU A 123 12.90 3.83 -17.05
N GLU A 124 11.88 3.81 -17.93
CA GLU A 124 11.91 4.61 -19.14
C GLU A 124 11.75 6.11 -18.82
N PRO A 125 12.69 6.98 -19.27
CA PRO A 125 12.56 8.41 -19.05
C PRO A 125 11.32 8.92 -19.77
N LEU A 126 10.45 9.63 -19.04
CA LEU A 126 9.29 10.35 -19.57
C LEU A 126 9.75 11.48 -20.52
N VAL A 127 10.24 11.16 -21.71
CA VAL A 127 10.37 12.11 -22.84
C VAL A 127 9.05 12.13 -23.60
N GLN A 128 7.95 12.37 -22.88
CA GLN A 128 6.66 12.67 -23.50
C GLN A 128 6.00 13.80 -22.72
N PRO A 129 5.46 14.82 -23.42
CA PRO A 129 4.81 15.94 -22.76
C PRO A 129 3.68 15.43 -21.86
N VAL A 130 3.66 15.95 -20.64
CA VAL A 130 2.53 15.90 -19.72
C VAL A 130 1.32 16.46 -20.47
N GLY A 131 0.50 15.60 -21.05
CA GLY A 131 -0.64 16.06 -21.86
C GLY A 131 -1.42 14.99 -22.62
N GLU A 132 -0.81 13.87 -23.03
CA GLU A 132 -1.45 12.95 -24.00
C GLU A 132 -1.41 11.46 -23.64
N ARG A 133 -1.37 11.11 -22.35
CA ARG A 133 -1.73 9.74 -21.93
C ARG A 133 -3.25 9.64 -21.84
N SER A 134 -3.87 9.26 -22.97
CA SER A 134 -5.29 8.95 -23.20
C SER A 134 -6.14 8.84 -21.92
N GLY A 135 -6.76 9.96 -21.52
CA GLY A 135 -7.57 10.08 -20.30
C GLY A 135 -8.92 9.35 -20.32
N VAL A 136 -9.19 8.57 -21.37
CA VAL A 136 -10.52 8.01 -21.64
C VAL A 136 -10.78 6.69 -20.90
N ASP A 137 -9.73 5.95 -20.52
CA ASP A 137 -9.86 4.63 -19.85
C ASP A 137 -9.59 4.68 -18.33
N ARG A 138 -9.23 5.86 -17.80
CA ARG A 138 -8.84 6.03 -16.40
C ARG A 138 -9.99 6.45 -15.47
N LEU A 139 -11.05 7.01 -16.04
CA LEU A 139 -12.21 7.56 -15.31
C LEU A 139 -13.17 6.49 -14.75
N ASP A 140 -13.08 5.24 -15.21
CA ASP A 140 -13.95 4.13 -14.77
C ASP A 140 -13.25 3.17 -13.79
N ARG A 141 -12.06 3.56 -13.30
CA ARG A 141 -11.30 2.75 -12.33
C ARG A 141 -11.90 2.88 -10.94
N VAL A 142 -12.16 1.74 -10.31
CA VAL A 142 -12.52 1.70 -8.89
C VAL A 142 -11.26 1.96 -8.07
N ALA A 143 -11.33 2.89 -7.12
CA ALA A 143 -10.22 3.15 -6.21
C ALA A 143 -9.90 1.90 -5.35
N ASP A 144 -8.62 1.56 -5.25
CA ASP A 144 -8.15 0.48 -4.39
C ASP A 144 -8.27 0.85 -2.91
N PHE A 145 -8.13 2.14 -2.62
CA PHE A 145 -8.28 2.68 -1.28
C PHE A 145 -8.77 4.13 -1.32
N ARG A 146 -9.59 4.51 -0.33
CA ARG A 146 -10.11 5.87 -0.15
C ARG A 146 -9.94 6.29 1.30
N LEU A 147 -9.35 7.46 1.52
CA LEU A 147 -9.14 8.06 2.83
C LEU A 147 -9.75 9.45 2.87
N THR A 148 -10.70 9.68 3.77
CA THR A 148 -11.27 11.01 4.00
C THR A 148 -10.85 11.53 5.37
N ARG A 149 -10.30 12.74 5.41
CA ARG A 149 -9.95 13.43 6.66
C ARG A 149 -10.47 14.86 6.67
N TRP A 150 -10.91 15.26 7.85
CA TRP A 150 -11.41 16.60 8.11
C TRP A 150 -10.23 17.46 8.56
N MET A 151 -10.01 18.59 7.90
CA MET A 151 -8.92 19.51 8.21
C MET A 151 -9.42 20.94 8.32
N ARG A 152 -8.71 21.76 9.07
CA ARG A 152 -8.99 23.20 9.08
C ARG A 152 -8.41 23.82 7.82
N ARG A 153 -9.16 24.73 7.20
CA ARG A 153 -8.66 25.57 6.12
C ARG A 153 -7.41 26.28 6.63
N PRO A 154 -6.26 26.14 5.95
CA PRO A 154 -5.10 26.92 6.32
C PRO A 154 -5.50 28.40 6.21
N ARG A 155 -5.20 29.18 7.25
CA ARG A 155 -5.34 30.63 7.15
C ARG A 155 -4.42 31.06 6.02
N ALA A 156 -4.94 31.84 5.07
CA ALA A 156 -4.07 32.55 4.16
C ALA A 156 -3.06 33.31 5.04
N THR A 157 -1.79 32.93 4.95
CA THR A 157 -0.73 33.73 5.55
C THR A 157 -0.84 35.09 4.85
N ASP A 158 -1.10 36.15 5.61
CA ASP A 158 -1.09 37.51 5.07
C ASP A 158 0.26 37.73 4.38
N GLU A 159 0.27 37.74 3.05
CA GLU A 159 1.40 38.22 2.22
C GLU A 159 1.52 39.76 2.33
N THR A 160 1.50 40.31 3.55
CA THR A 160 1.58 41.77 3.79
C THR A 160 2.80 42.19 4.59
N THR A 161 3.79 41.32 4.79
CA THR A 161 5.09 41.73 5.36
C THR A 161 6.23 40.91 4.77
N LEU A 162 6.49 41.04 3.47
CA LEU A 162 7.82 40.77 2.89
C LEU A 162 8.01 41.54 1.57
N SER A 163 7.80 42.86 1.60
CA SER A 163 8.07 43.74 0.46
C SER A 163 8.75 45.07 0.85
N ASP A 164 9.27 45.23 2.07
CA ASP A 164 9.78 46.54 2.51
C ASP A 164 11.11 46.53 3.27
N GLU A 165 11.91 45.45 3.18
CA GLU A 165 13.21 45.39 3.91
C GLU A 165 14.39 44.84 3.09
N THR A 166 14.30 44.87 1.75
CA THR A 166 15.43 44.49 0.87
C THR A 166 15.95 45.62 -0.03
N ASP A 167 15.32 46.80 -0.01
CA ASP A 167 15.75 47.95 -0.84
C ASP A 167 16.77 48.88 -0.17
N SER A 168 17.21 48.60 1.06
CA SER A 168 18.13 49.48 1.81
C SER A 168 19.58 48.98 1.93
N LEU A 169 19.99 47.91 1.21
CA LEU A 169 21.34 47.33 1.34
C LEU A 169 22.18 47.34 0.04
N PHE A 170 21.80 48.12 -0.98
CA PHE A 170 22.50 48.10 -2.27
C PHE A 170 23.05 49.44 -2.79
N TRP A 171 23.15 50.49 -1.95
CA TRP A 171 23.84 51.73 -2.35
C TRP A 171 24.86 52.21 -1.33
N THR A 172 26.13 52.20 -1.75
CA THR A 172 27.33 53.01 -1.37
C THR A 172 28.54 52.06 -1.39
N GLN A 173 29.56 52.15 -2.24
CA GLN A 173 30.06 53.18 -3.14
C GLN A 173 30.97 52.51 -4.18
N SER A 174 30.84 52.89 -5.45
CA SER A 174 31.86 52.67 -6.47
C SER A 174 32.84 53.85 -6.43
N GLU A 175 34.10 53.57 -6.77
CA GLU A 175 35.13 54.46 -7.36
C GLU A 175 36.00 55.41 -6.48
N LEU A 176 37.29 55.02 -6.44
CA LEU A 176 38.50 55.72 -7.00
C LEU A 176 39.44 56.58 -6.10
N ILE A 177 40.74 56.39 -6.41
CA ILE A 177 41.98 57.17 -6.10
C ILE A 177 42.71 56.70 -4.82
N GLN A 178 43.96 56.20 -4.81
CA GLN A 178 45.15 56.37 -5.67
C GLN A 178 45.81 55.05 -6.08
#